data_AF-A0A958RB99-F1
#
_entry.id   AF-A0A958RB99-F1
#
_cell.length_a   1.000
_cell.length_b   1.000
_cell.length_c   1.000
_cell.angle_alpha   90.00
_cell.angle_beta   90.00
_cell.angle_gamma   90.00
#
_symmetry.space_group_name_H-M   'P 1'
#
loop_
_entity.id
_entity.type
_entity.pdbx_description
1 polymer ?
#
loop_
_entity_poly.entity_id
_entity_poly.type
_entity_poly.pdbx_seq_one_letter_code
_entity_poly.pdbx_strand_id
1 'polypeptide(L)'
;NGFTAMMFLLPLLVIVPVGIIGFTGYEWIAGLLSEKNEIVKDYLWVTYIIAFSMAYFEVFYAWAKVHMRSVLGNFLKEVFHRVAITVMLFMIFFEWITVSGFIYGIAVTYALRMLIMLVSAIRVRKPVILFKPPQNAREVISYSAFVILAGAVSVVFLDIDKFMIGQFKSI
;
A
#
# COMPACT_ATOMS: atom_id res chain seq x y z
N ASN A 1 -23.02 11.51 -9.78
CA ASN A 1 -21.80 12.30 -9.46
C ASN A 1 -21.36 12.26 -8.00
N GLY A 2 -22.17 11.77 -7.04
CA GLY A 2 -21.73 11.59 -5.64
C GLY A 2 -20.85 10.36 -5.38
N PHE A 3 -21.05 9.29 -6.17
CA PHE A 3 -20.27 8.05 -6.08
C PHE A 3 -18.76 8.26 -6.30
N THR A 4 -18.39 9.07 -7.29
CA THR A 4 -17.00 9.47 -7.55
C THR A 4 -16.35 10.12 -6.34
N ALA A 5 -17.04 11.08 -5.70
CA ALA A 5 -16.50 11.73 -4.51
C ALA A 5 -16.33 10.73 -3.36
N MET A 6 -17.30 9.84 -3.14
CA MET A 6 -17.21 8.81 -2.09
C MET A 6 -16.08 7.81 -2.34
N MET A 7 -15.84 7.43 -3.60
CA MET A 7 -14.79 6.51 -3.99
C MET A 7 -13.37 7.05 -3.70
N PHE A 8 -13.16 8.36 -3.84
CA PHE A 8 -11.88 9.00 -3.49
C PHE A 8 -11.80 9.39 -2.01
N LEU A 9 -12.91 9.79 -1.40
CA LEU A 9 -12.97 10.30 -0.02
C LEU A 9 -12.87 9.17 1.02
N LEU A 10 -13.52 8.02 0.78
CA LEU A 10 -13.59 6.92 1.75
C LEU A 10 -12.20 6.32 2.04
N PRO A 11 -11.34 6.05 1.03
CA PRO A 11 -9.95 5.66 1.29
C PRO A 11 -9.15 6.74 2.02
N LEU A 12 -9.33 8.02 1.65
CA LEU A 12 -8.64 9.14 2.29
C LEU A 12 -8.98 9.22 3.79
N LEU A 13 -10.26 9.01 4.14
CA LEU A 13 -10.77 9.03 5.51
C LEU A 13 -10.20 7.90 6.36
N VAL A 14 -9.72 6.80 5.76
CA VAL A 14 -9.02 5.72 6.46
C VAL A 14 -7.52 5.97 6.51
N ILE A 15 -6.92 6.44 5.42
CA ILE A 15 -5.48 6.69 5.31
C ILE A 15 -5.01 7.78 6.27
N VAL A 16 -5.78 8.88 6.40
CA VAL A 16 -5.36 10.03 7.22
C VAL A 16 -5.28 9.67 8.73
N PRO A 17 -6.31 9.07 9.36
CA PRO A 17 -6.23 8.66 10.76
C PRO A 17 -5.15 7.60 11.00
N VAL A 18 -5.03 6.61 10.11
CA VAL A 18 -4.00 5.57 10.23
C VAL A 18 -2.59 6.16 10.11
N GLY A 19 -2.40 7.12 9.19
CA GLY A 19 -1.14 7.85 9.05
C GLY A 19 -0.79 8.68 10.29
N ILE A 20 -1.78 9.36 10.89
CA ILE A 20 -1.59 10.13 12.14
C ILE A 20 -1.22 9.19 13.30
N ILE A 21 -1.96 8.10 13.49
CA ILE A 21 -1.67 7.10 14.54
C ILE A 21 -0.28 6.50 14.32
N GLY A 22 0.09 6.24 13.07
CA GLY A 22 1.42 5.75 12.72
C GLY A 22 2.52 6.74 13.07
N PHE A 23 2.32 8.03 12.79
CA PHE A 23 3.29 9.07 13.10
C PHE A 23 3.45 9.29 14.62
N THR A 24 2.34 9.36 15.37
CA THR A 24 2.39 9.54 16.83
C THR A 24 2.90 8.29 17.56
N GLY A 25 2.66 7.11 17.01
CA GLY A 25 3.16 5.83 17.53
C GLY A 25 4.57 5.48 17.07
N TYR A 26 5.23 6.31 16.27
CA TYR A 26 6.50 5.97 15.62
C TYR A 26 7.56 5.50 16.61
N GLU A 27 7.81 6.26 17.69
CA GLU A 27 8.85 5.90 18.67
C GLU A 27 8.52 4.61 19.42
N TRP A 28 7.25 4.39 19.74
CA TRP A 28 6.80 3.17 20.42
C TRP A 28 6.94 1.93 19.52
N ILE A 29 6.52 2.05 18.25
CA ILE A 29 6.66 1.00 17.23
C ILE A 29 8.15 0.73 16.97
N ALA A 30 8.96 1.79 16.87
CA ALA A 30 10.40 1.71 16.70
C ALA A 30 11.09 0.99 17.87
N GLY A 31 10.69 1.28 19.11
CA GLY A 31 11.19 0.57 20.29
C GLY A 31 10.89 -0.93 20.24
N LEU A 32 9.64 -1.29 19.91
CA LEU A 32 9.21 -2.69 19.82
C LEU A 32 9.88 -3.46 18.67
N LEU A 33 10.08 -2.84 17.51
CA LEU A 33 10.73 -3.50 16.36
C LEU A 33 12.25 -3.55 16.51
N SER A 34 12.87 -2.52 17.07
CA SER A 34 14.33 -2.42 17.22
C SER A 34 14.89 -3.35 18.30
N GLU A 35 14.08 -3.76 19.28
CA GLU A 35 14.48 -4.75 20.29
C GLU A 35 14.84 -6.10 19.65
N LYS A 36 14.27 -6.41 18.47
CA LYS A 36 14.59 -7.61 17.69
C LYS A 36 15.59 -7.38 16.56
N ASN A 37 15.75 -6.14 16.07
CA ASN A 37 16.66 -5.83 14.95
C ASN A 37 16.94 -4.33 14.81
N GLU A 38 18.14 -3.86 15.18
CA GLU A 38 18.52 -2.44 15.18
C GLU A 38 18.42 -1.77 13.80
N ILE A 39 18.65 -2.54 12.73
CA ILE A 39 18.60 -2.05 11.34
C ILE A 39 17.20 -1.50 10.99
N VAL A 40 16.14 -2.07 11.56
CA VAL A 40 14.75 -1.76 11.16
C VAL A 40 14.31 -0.37 11.61
N LYS A 41 14.93 0.16 12.66
CA LYS A 41 14.59 1.46 13.23
C LYS A 41 14.76 2.60 12.23
N ASP A 42 15.82 2.56 11.43
CA ASP A 42 16.17 3.61 10.48
C ASP A 42 15.31 3.57 9.21
N TYR A 43 14.66 2.45 8.91
CA TYR A 43 13.82 2.28 7.70
C TYR A 43 12.32 2.31 7.98
N LEU A 44 11.89 2.50 9.23
CA LEU A 44 10.47 2.60 9.57
C LEU A 44 9.77 3.71 8.78
N TRP A 45 10.40 4.88 8.63
CA TRP A 45 9.88 5.98 7.81
C TRP A 45 9.67 5.57 6.34
N VAL A 46 10.58 4.75 5.79
CA VAL A 46 10.47 4.25 4.41
C VAL A 46 9.23 3.36 4.24
N THR A 47 8.91 2.55 5.25
CA THR A 47 7.69 1.73 5.29
C THR A 47 6.44 2.60 5.23
N TYR A 48 6.39 3.73 5.95
CA TYR A 48 5.26 4.66 5.85
C TYR A 48 5.09 5.24 4.45
N ILE A 49 6.18 5.62 3.78
CA ILE A 49 6.14 6.10 2.39
C ILE A 49 5.60 5.02 1.45
N ILE A 50 6.05 3.77 1.61
CA ILE A 50 5.58 2.63 0.81
C ILE A 50 4.08 2.40 1.04
N ALA A 51 3.63 2.38 2.30
CA ALA A 51 2.23 2.19 2.67
C ALA A 51 1.34 3.28 2.06
N PHE A 52 1.75 4.55 2.17
CA PHE A 52 1.07 5.68 1.54
C PHE A 52 0.99 5.49 0.01
N SER A 53 2.11 5.18 -0.64
CA SER A 53 2.17 5.00 -2.09
C SER A 53 1.28 3.84 -2.56
N MET A 54 1.27 2.74 -1.82
CA MET A 54 0.43 1.57 -2.09
C MET A 54 -1.05 1.89 -1.98
N ALA A 55 -1.46 2.61 -0.94
CA ALA A 55 -2.84 3.01 -0.75
C ALA A 55 -3.34 3.91 -1.89
N TYR A 56 -2.58 4.95 -2.25
CA TYR A 56 -2.93 5.84 -3.35
C TYR A 56 -2.94 5.14 -4.72
N PHE A 57 -2.01 4.21 -4.95
CA PHE A 57 -2.05 3.37 -6.15
C PHE A 57 -3.39 2.64 -6.29
N GLU A 58 -3.88 2.00 -5.22
CA GLU A 58 -5.16 1.27 -5.26
C GLU A 58 -6.34 2.20 -5.51
N VAL A 59 -6.32 3.42 -4.97
CA VAL A 59 -7.37 4.43 -5.23
C VAL A 59 -7.42 4.81 -6.70
N PHE A 60 -6.28 5.16 -7.30
CA PHE A 60 -6.21 5.50 -8.72
C PHE A 60 -6.52 4.29 -9.62
N TYR A 61 -6.09 3.10 -9.20
CA TYR A 61 -6.38 1.87 -9.91
C TYR A 61 -7.88 1.56 -9.93
N ALA A 62 -8.55 1.67 -8.78
CA ALA A 62 -9.98 1.49 -8.69
C ALA A 62 -10.71 2.48 -9.60
N TRP A 63 -10.27 3.75 -9.66
CA TRP A 63 -10.87 4.76 -10.55
C TRP A 63 -10.79 4.36 -12.03
N ALA A 64 -9.64 3.88 -12.47
CA ALA A 64 -9.46 3.39 -13.84
C ALA A 64 -10.31 2.13 -14.10
N LYS A 65 -10.44 1.24 -13.10
CA LYS A 65 -11.25 0.01 -13.19
C LYS A 65 -12.74 0.31 -13.36
N VAL A 66 -13.28 1.31 -12.66
CA VAL A 66 -14.70 1.74 -12.82
C VAL A 66 -14.99 2.25 -14.24
N HIS A 67 -13.98 2.73 -14.95
CA HIS A 67 -14.09 3.14 -16.35
C HIS A 67 -13.66 2.04 -17.34
N MET A 68 -13.64 0.77 -16.90
CA MET A 68 -13.26 -0.41 -17.70
C MET A 68 -11.83 -0.36 -18.28
N ARG A 69 -10.92 0.39 -17.66
CA ARG A 69 -9.51 0.49 -18.06
C ARG A 69 -8.62 -0.16 -17.01
N SER A 70 -8.59 -1.50 -16.98
CA SER A 70 -7.84 -2.28 -15.97
C SER A 70 -6.46 -2.75 -16.42
N VAL A 71 -6.19 -2.85 -17.72
CA VAL A 71 -4.98 -3.49 -18.28
C VAL A 71 -3.68 -2.89 -17.73
N LEU A 72 -3.51 -1.56 -17.82
CA LEU A 72 -2.31 -0.88 -17.32
C LEU A 72 -2.16 -1.02 -15.79
N GLY A 73 -3.26 -0.89 -15.05
CA GLY A 73 -3.24 -0.99 -13.60
C GLY A 73 -2.91 -2.40 -13.12
N ASN A 74 -3.45 -3.44 -13.76
CA ASN A 74 -3.09 -4.84 -13.48
C ASN A 74 -1.62 -5.10 -13.80
N PHE A 75 -1.11 -4.61 -14.95
CA PHE A 75 0.30 -4.77 -15.29
C PHE A 75 1.23 -4.10 -14.25
N LEU A 76 0.91 -2.87 -13.84
CA LEU A 76 1.63 -2.18 -12.77
C LEU A 76 1.55 -2.93 -11.44
N LYS A 77 0.38 -3.53 -11.15
CA LYS A 77 0.13 -4.26 -9.91
C LYS A 77 0.85 -5.60 -9.84
N GLU A 78 0.97 -6.32 -10.94
CA GLU A 78 1.49 -7.69 -10.93
C GLU A 78 2.91 -7.80 -11.49
N VAL A 79 3.22 -7.09 -12.57
CA VAL A 79 4.47 -7.30 -13.31
C VAL A 79 5.51 -6.24 -12.93
N PHE A 80 5.15 -4.96 -12.97
CA PHE A 80 6.11 -3.85 -12.84
C PHE A 80 6.96 -3.94 -11.57
N HIS A 81 6.32 -4.09 -10.40
CA HIS A 81 7.04 -4.16 -9.13
C HIS A 81 7.92 -5.41 -9.04
N ARG A 82 7.48 -6.56 -9.58
CA ARG A 82 8.25 -7.80 -9.55
C ARG A 82 9.50 -7.68 -10.40
N VAL A 83 9.36 -7.19 -11.63
CA VAL A 83 10.50 -6.95 -12.53
C VAL A 83 11.48 -5.96 -11.90
N ALA A 84 10.98 -4.85 -11.36
CA ALA A 84 11.83 -3.85 -10.71
C ALA A 84 12.60 -4.44 -9.52
N ILE A 85 11.94 -5.19 -8.63
CA ILE A 85 12.60 -5.83 -7.48
C ILE A 85 13.62 -6.88 -7.95
N THR A 86 13.27 -7.71 -8.94
CA THR A 86 14.20 -8.71 -9.49
C THR A 86 15.45 -8.05 -10.07
N VAL A 87 15.30 -6.97 -10.84
CA VAL A 87 16.44 -6.20 -11.37
C VAL A 87 17.30 -5.63 -10.24
N MET A 88 16.68 -5.07 -9.21
CA MET A 88 17.42 -4.55 -8.05
C MET A 88 18.14 -5.63 -7.26
N LEU A 89 17.56 -6.83 -7.15
CA LEU A 89 18.23 -7.98 -6.52
C LEU A 89 19.48 -8.39 -7.31
N PHE A 90 19.44 -8.37 -8.65
CA PHE A 90 20.65 -8.58 -9.45
C PHE A 90 21.69 -7.48 -9.24
N MET A 91 21.27 -6.21 -9.10
CA MET A 91 22.20 -5.12 -8.81
C MET A 91 22.90 -5.29 -7.46
N ILE A 92 22.20 -5.79 -6.43
CA ILE A 92 22.85 -6.15 -5.16
C ILE A 92 23.81 -7.33 -5.34
N PHE A 93 23.39 -8.35 -6.09
CA PHE A 93 24.22 -9.54 -6.33
C PHE A 93 25.55 -9.20 -7.01
N PHE A 94 25.55 -8.25 -7.94
CA PHE A 94 26.76 -7.73 -8.58
C PHE A 94 27.46 -6.61 -7.78
N GLU A 95 27.03 -6.35 -6.54
CA GLU A 95 27.55 -5.32 -5.64
C GLU A 95 27.50 -3.88 -6.21
N TRP A 96 26.61 -3.60 -7.16
CA TRP A 96 26.42 -2.26 -7.73
C TRP A 96 25.69 -1.32 -6.77
N ILE A 97 24.89 -1.87 -5.85
CA ILE A 97 24.08 -1.14 -4.87
C ILE A 97 24.20 -1.81 -3.49
N THR A 98 24.23 -0.99 -2.44
CA THR A 98 24.19 -1.44 -1.04
C THR A 98 22.78 -1.81 -0.58
N VAL A 99 22.66 -2.55 0.53
CA VAL A 99 21.35 -2.92 1.11
C VAL A 99 20.49 -1.69 1.43
N SER A 100 21.09 -0.60 1.92
CA SER A 100 20.39 0.67 2.13
C SER A 100 19.83 1.24 0.83
N GLY A 101 20.63 1.24 -0.24
CA GLY A 101 20.21 1.69 -1.56
C GLY A 101 19.06 0.85 -2.13
N PHE A 102 19.04 -0.44 -1.85
CA PHE A 102 17.94 -1.33 -2.21
C PHE A 102 16.63 -0.97 -1.50
N ILE A 103 16.67 -0.72 -0.19
CA ILE A 103 15.48 -0.36 0.59
C ILE A 103 14.86 0.95 0.07
N TYR A 104 15.69 1.97 -0.19
CA TYR A 104 15.22 3.20 -0.82
C TYR A 104 14.73 2.98 -2.26
N GLY A 105 15.39 2.09 -3.02
CA GLY A 105 14.97 1.69 -4.37
C GLY A 105 13.58 1.06 -4.41
N ILE A 106 13.23 0.23 -3.42
CA ILE A 106 11.86 -0.29 -3.28
C ILE A 106 10.88 0.86 -3.10
N ALA A 107 11.15 1.80 -2.19
CA ALA A 107 10.27 2.94 -1.97
C ALA A 107 10.08 3.78 -3.25
N VAL A 108 11.15 4.04 -3.98
CA VAL A 108 11.10 4.73 -5.29
C VAL A 108 10.25 3.95 -6.29
N THR A 109 10.37 2.62 -6.35
CA THR A 109 9.58 1.77 -7.26
C THR A 109 8.09 1.89 -6.96
N TYR A 110 7.71 1.84 -5.68
CA TYR A 110 6.32 2.01 -5.25
C TYR A 110 5.78 3.41 -5.52
N ALA A 111 6.59 4.45 -5.26
CA ALA A 111 6.23 5.83 -5.56
C ALA A 111 6.07 6.04 -7.08
N LEU A 112 7.00 5.55 -7.89
CA LEU A 112 6.95 5.64 -9.35
C LEU A 112 5.72 4.93 -9.91
N ARG A 113 5.43 3.72 -9.42
CA ARG A 113 4.22 2.97 -9.79
C ARG A 113 2.95 3.76 -9.47
N MET A 114 2.88 4.39 -8.30
CA MET A 114 1.76 5.25 -7.90
C MET A 114 1.62 6.45 -8.83
N LEU A 115 2.72 7.13 -9.17
CA LEU A 115 2.73 8.27 -10.10
C LEU A 115 2.27 7.88 -11.51
N ILE A 116 2.75 6.75 -12.04
CA ILE A 116 2.32 6.25 -13.35
C ILE A 116 0.81 5.96 -13.35
N MET A 117 0.30 5.37 -12.27
CA MET A 117 -1.14 5.09 -12.13
C MET A 117 -1.96 6.39 -12.01
N LEU A 118 -1.46 7.39 -11.28
CA LEU A 118 -2.08 8.72 -11.18
C LEU A 118 -2.21 9.38 -12.56
N VAL A 119 -1.12 9.44 -13.33
CA VAL A 119 -1.14 10.03 -14.68
C VAL A 119 -2.12 9.27 -15.58
N SER A 120 -2.12 7.95 -15.48
CA SER A 120 -3.06 7.10 -16.22
C SER A 120 -4.51 7.36 -15.84
N ALA A 121 -4.82 7.48 -14.54
CA ALA A 121 -6.15 7.78 -14.04
C ALA A 121 -6.68 9.14 -14.52
N ILE A 122 -5.82 10.17 -14.54
CA ILE A 122 -6.17 11.50 -15.06
C ILE A 122 -6.46 11.46 -16.57
N ARG A 123 -5.68 10.67 -17.34
CA ARG A 123 -5.89 10.48 -18.79
C ARG A 123 -7.21 9.78 -19.11
N VAL A 124 -7.61 8.80 -18.29
CA VAL A 124 -8.88 8.07 -18.49
C VAL A 124 -10.07 9.00 -18.32
N ARG A 125 -10.14 9.70 -17.18
CA ARG A 125 -11.17 10.72 -16.93
C ARG A 125 -10.74 11.61 -15.77
N LYS A 126 -10.77 12.92 -15.98
CA LYS A 126 -10.50 13.90 -14.91
C LYS A 126 -11.49 13.66 -13.75
N PRO A 127 -11.01 13.47 -12.51
CA PRO A 127 -11.90 13.26 -11.37
C PRO A 127 -12.65 14.56 -11.10
N VAL A 128 -13.97 14.56 -11.34
CA VAL A 128 -14.84 15.68 -10.94
C VAL A 128 -15.34 15.39 -9.53
N ILE A 129 -14.77 16.09 -8.54
CA ILE A 129 -15.15 15.95 -7.13
C ILE A 129 -16.40 16.80 -6.91
N LEU A 130 -17.58 16.16 -6.95
CA LEU A 130 -18.83 16.79 -6.55
C LEU A 130 -19.18 16.34 -5.13
N PHE A 131 -19.14 17.26 -4.16
CA PHE A 131 -19.57 17.01 -2.78
C PHE A 131 -21.10 16.90 -2.68
N LYS A 132 -21.65 15.80 -3.20
CA LYS A 132 -23.02 15.35 -2.88
C LYS A 132 -22.93 13.90 -2.38
N PRO A 133 -23.27 13.61 -1.12
CA PRO A 133 -23.27 12.23 -0.64
C PRO A 133 -24.28 11.41 -1.44
N PRO A 134 -23.92 10.21 -1.93
CA PRO A 134 -24.85 9.33 -2.64
C PRO A 134 -25.91 8.78 -1.67
N GLN A 135 -27.10 8.47 -2.20
CA GLN A 135 -28.22 7.95 -1.39
C GLN A 135 -27.90 6.63 -0.66
N ASN A 136 -26.92 5.85 -1.14
CA ASN A 136 -26.53 4.54 -0.59
C ASN A 136 -25.26 4.59 0.29
N ALA A 137 -24.91 5.75 0.87
CA ALA A 137 -23.66 5.89 1.64
C ALA A 137 -23.54 4.88 2.80
N ARG A 138 -24.64 4.56 3.49
CA ARG A 138 -24.66 3.62 4.62
C ARG A 138 -24.27 2.20 4.19
N GLU A 139 -24.79 1.73 3.06
CA GLU A 139 -24.48 0.39 2.52
C GLU A 139 -23.02 0.29 2.11
N VAL A 140 -22.49 1.32 1.44
CA VAL A 140 -21.09 1.37 1.00
C VAL A 140 -20.13 1.33 2.21
N ILE A 141 -20.43 2.08 3.28
CA ILE A 141 -19.62 2.08 4.51
C ILE A 141 -19.66 0.71 5.18
N SER A 142 -20.85 0.12 5.35
CA SER A 142 -21.01 -1.20 5.97
C SER A 142 -20.23 -2.27 5.19
N TYR A 143 -20.38 -2.29 3.87
CA TYR A 143 -19.65 -3.22 3.00
C TYR A 143 -18.13 -3.03 3.08
N SER A 144 -17.66 -1.78 3.06
CA SER A 144 -16.23 -1.47 3.18
C SER A 144 -15.66 -1.93 4.52
N ALA A 145 -16.42 -1.78 5.62
CA ALA A 145 -16.01 -2.27 6.94
C ALA A 145 -15.85 -3.80 6.96
N PHE A 146 -16.78 -4.54 6.36
CA PHE A 146 -16.65 -6.00 6.23
C PHE A 146 -15.41 -6.42 5.43
N VAL A 147 -15.11 -5.72 4.32
CA VAL A 147 -13.91 -5.98 3.52
C VAL A 147 -12.63 -5.73 4.33
N ILE A 148 -12.57 -4.66 5.12
CA ILE A 148 -11.42 -4.36 5.99
C ILE A 148 -11.25 -5.44 7.08
N LEU A 149 -12.34 -5.85 7.73
CA LEU A 149 -12.31 -6.90 8.76
C LEU A 149 -11.82 -8.24 8.18
N ALA A 150 -12.32 -8.64 7.01
CA ALA A 150 -11.86 -9.84 6.32
C ALA A 150 -10.37 -9.77 5.95
N GLY A 151 -9.89 -8.59 5.53
CA GLY A 151 -8.48 -8.33 5.29
C GLY A 151 -7.62 -8.50 6.55
N ALA A 152 -8.05 -7.94 7.68
CA ALA A 152 -7.35 -8.06 8.96
C ALA A 152 -7.23 -9.52 9.41
N VAL A 153 -8.33 -10.29 9.32
CA VAL A 153 -8.34 -11.71 9.64
C VAL A 153 -7.33 -12.48 8.77
N SER A 154 -7.27 -12.19 7.47
CA SER A 154 -6.32 -12.83 6.55
C SER A 154 -4.85 -12.60 6.93
N VAL A 155 -4.51 -11.42 7.47
CA VAL A 155 -3.16 -11.13 7.96
C VAL A 155 -2.84 -11.91 9.23
N VAL A 156 -3.80 -12.01 10.16
CA VAL A 156 -3.63 -12.80 11.39
C VAL A 156 -3.37 -14.27 11.08
N PHE A 157 -4.08 -14.85 10.10
CA PHE A 157 -3.82 -16.23 9.66
C PHE A 157 -2.38 -16.41 9.15
N LEU A 158 -1.89 -15.50 8.33
CA LEU A 158 -0.49 -15.54 7.85
C LEU A 158 0.54 -15.47 8.99
N ASP A 159 0.25 -14.71 10.05
CA ASP A 159 1.16 -14.60 11.19
C ASP A 159 1.13 -15.86 12.08
N ILE A 160 -0.04 -16.51 12.21
CA ILE A 160 -0.15 -17.84 12.83
C ILE A 160 0.68 -18.86 12.04
N ASP A 161 0.57 -18.87 10.71
CA ASP A 161 1.32 -19.79 9.86
C ASP A 161 2.85 -19.59 10.04
N LYS A 162 3.33 -18.34 10.05
CA LYS A 162 4.75 -18.03 10.31
C LYS A 162 5.19 -18.48 11.70
N PHE A 163 4.36 -18.27 12.72
CA PHE A 163 4.67 -18.67 14.09
C PHE A 163 4.81 -20.20 14.21
N MET A 164 3.89 -20.94 13.60
CA MET A 164 3.92 -22.41 13.60
C MET A 164 5.19 -22.97 12.95
N ILE A 165 5.58 -22.46 11.78
CA ILE A 165 6.82 -22.87 11.10
C ILE A 165 8.06 -22.54 11.94
N GLY A 166 8.05 -21.41 12.64
CA GLY A 166 9.14 -21.02 13.55
C GLY A 166 9.39 -22.04 14.66
N GLN A 167 8.33 -22.67 15.19
CA GLN A 167 8.48 -23.72 16.21
C GLN A 167 9.03 -25.04 15.65
N PHE A 168 8.70 -25.40 14.40
CA PHE A 168 9.26 -26.59 13.76
C PHE A 168 10.78 -26.54 13.55
N LYS A 169 11.37 -25.35 13.38
CA LYS A 169 12.84 -25.17 13.27
C LYS A 169 13.56 -25.18 14.63
N SER A 170 12.81 -25.04 15.72
CA SER A 170 13.34 -24.97 17.09
C SER A 170 13.44 -26.34 17.77
N ILE A 171 12.98 -27.41 17.10
CA ILE A 171 13.11 -28.82 17.50
C ILE A 171 14.15 -29.46 16.58
#